data_AF-R7M021-F1
#
_entry.id   AF-R7M021-F1
#
_cell.length_a   1.000
_cell.length_b   1.000
_cell.length_c   1.000
_cell.angle_alpha   90.00
_cell.angle_beta   90.00
_cell.angle_gamma   90.00
#
_symmetry.space_group_name_H-M   'P 1'
#
loop_
_entity.id
_entity.type
_entity.pdbx_description
1 polymer ?
#
loop_
_entity_poly.entity_id
_entity_poly.type
_entity_poly.pdbx_seq_one_letter_code
_entity_poly.pdbx_strand_id
1 'polypeptide(L)'
;MKKFFYLLILCFIVILFVVAVIFFDILNKKNAEIDSLKQQISLISKHSSLDKEIQECMQKANYTTAGMSDCVNQKSIYYEKEINKNVKLLDQKLPKDIIFLLNDSQNKWIEYKKADLLFEQRILELQYGSMNTNLYSGDRFKLLQRRAEDLSAFVFFLE
;
A
#
# COMPACT_ATOMS: atom_id res chain seq x y z
N MET A 1 -9.97 -64.67 -0.50
CA MET A 1 -8.73 -63.96 -0.89
C MET A 1 -8.97 -62.76 -1.83
N LYS A 2 -9.62 -62.91 -3.00
CA LYS A 2 -9.85 -61.79 -3.94
C LYS A 2 -10.58 -60.57 -3.33
N LYS A 3 -11.66 -60.76 -2.57
CA LYS A 3 -12.40 -59.65 -1.91
C LYS A 3 -11.53 -58.83 -0.93
N PHE A 4 -10.65 -59.48 -0.17
CA PHE A 4 -9.73 -58.81 0.74
C PHE A 4 -8.68 -57.98 -0.01
N PHE A 5 -8.20 -58.50 -1.14
CA PHE A 5 -7.27 -57.80 -2.03
C PHE A 5 -7.89 -56.55 -2.67
N TYR A 6 -9.16 -56.63 -3.13
CA TYR A 6 -9.90 -55.46 -3.63
C TYR A 6 -10.12 -54.39 -2.57
N LEU A 7 -10.37 -54.78 -1.31
CA LEU A 7 -10.55 -53.83 -0.20
C LEU A 7 -9.25 -53.06 0.10
N LEU A 8 -8.10 -53.76 0.06
CA LEU A 8 -6.77 -53.17 0.24
C LEU A 8 -6.41 -52.18 -0.87
N ILE A 9 -6.71 -52.52 -2.12
CA ILE A 9 -6.53 -51.63 -3.28
C ILE A 9 -7.40 -50.38 -3.13
N LEU A 10 -8.66 -50.54 -2.74
CA LEU A 10 -9.59 -49.42 -2.54
C LEU A 10 -9.08 -48.47 -1.44
N CYS A 11 -8.63 -48.99 -0.31
CA CYS A 11 -8.04 -48.19 0.76
C CYS A 11 -6.79 -47.43 0.29
N PHE A 12 -5.93 -48.07 -0.50
CA PHE A 12 -4.73 -47.42 -1.04
C PHE A 12 -5.06 -46.27 -1.99
N ILE A 13 -6.07 -46.43 -2.85
CA ILE A 13 -6.56 -45.38 -3.75
C ILE A 13 -7.13 -44.20 -2.94
N VAL A 14 -7.90 -44.47 -1.88
CA VAL A 14 -8.45 -43.40 -1.01
C VAL A 14 -7.33 -42.65 -0.30
N ILE A 15 -6.33 -43.34 0.23
CA ILE A 15 -5.18 -42.70 0.89
C ILE A 15 -4.40 -41.84 -0.10
N LEU A 16 -4.12 -42.35 -1.31
CA LEU A 16 -3.46 -41.58 -2.36
C LEU A 16 -4.25 -40.32 -2.73
N PHE A 17 -5.56 -40.42 -2.83
CA PHE A 17 -6.42 -39.28 -3.12
C PHE A 17 -6.36 -38.23 -2.02
N VAL A 18 -6.46 -38.64 -0.75
CA VAL A 18 -6.35 -37.72 0.40
C VAL A 18 -4.99 -37.02 0.43
N VAL A 19 -3.90 -37.76 0.20
CA VAL A 19 -2.55 -37.17 0.14
C VAL A 19 -2.42 -36.17 -1.01
N ALA A 20 -2.98 -36.47 -2.19
CA ALA A 20 -2.98 -35.57 -3.33
C ALA A 20 -3.74 -34.27 -3.04
N VAL A 21 -4.90 -34.35 -2.38
CA VAL A 21 -5.68 -33.17 -1.96
C VAL A 21 -4.89 -32.31 -0.97
N ILE A 22 -4.32 -32.91 0.07
CA ILE A 22 -3.52 -32.18 1.07
C ILE A 22 -2.31 -31.51 0.39
N PHE A 23 -1.63 -32.22 -0.51
CA PHE A 23 -0.47 -31.67 -1.23
C PHE A 23 -0.87 -30.49 -2.13
N PHE A 24 -2.02 -30.58 -2.80
CA PHE A 24 -2.55 -29.50 -3.62
C PHE A 24 -2.91 -28.25 -2.79
N ASP A 25 -3.52 -28.43 -1.62
CA ASP A 25 -3.82 -27.34 -0.69
C ASP A 25 -2.55 -26.64 -0.18
N ILE A 26 -1.50 -27.41 0.15
CA ILE A 26 -0.20 -26.86 0.56
C ILE A 26 0.44 -26.04 -0.57
N LEU A 27 0.38 -26.54 -1.82
CA LEU A 27 0.89 -25.83 -2.99
C LEU A 27 0.14 -24.51 -3.23
N ASN A 28 -1.19 -24.53 -3.15
CA ASN A 28 -2.00 -23.33 -3.32
C ASN A 28 -1.68 -22.26 -2.27
N LYS A 29 -1.53 -22.67 -0.99
CA LYS A 29 -1.16 -21.75 0.08
C LYS A 29 0.21 -21.11 -0.15
N LYS A 30 1.20 -21.90 -0.59
CA LYS A 30 2.54 -21.38 -0.90
C LYS A 30 2.53 -20.42 -2.10
N ASN A 31 1.73 -20.70 -3.12
CA ASN A 31 1.61 -19.81 -4.27
C ASN A 31 1.02 -18.45 -3.88
N ALA A 32 -0.02 -18.43 -3.04
CA ALA A 32 -0.59 -17.18 -2.52
C ALA A 32 0.43 -16.36 -1.71
N GLU A 33 1.25 -17.01 -0.88
CA GLU A 33 2.32 -16.36 -0.12
C GLU A 33 3.42 -15.77 -1.03
N ILE A 34 3.77 -16.48 -2.11
CA ILE A 34 4.74 -15.98 -3.10
C ILE A 34 4.19 -14.75 -3.84
N ASP A 35 2.91 -14.75 -4.20
CA ASP A 35 2.30 -13.62 -4.90
C ASP A 35 2.18 -12.39 -4.00
N SER A 36 1.89 -12.59 -2.72
CA SER A 36 2.02 -11.57 -1.68
C SER A 36 3.41 -10.93 -1.62
N LEU A 37 4.46 -11.76 -1.58
CA LEU A 37 5.85 -11.30 -1.54
C LEU A 37 6.23 -10.50 -2.78
N LYS A 38 5.81 -10.95 -3.97
CA LYS A 38 6.02 -10.21 -5.22
C LYS A 38 5.35 -8.83 -5.19
N GLN A 39 4.16 -8.74 -4.61
CA GLN A 39 3.45 -7.47 -4.47
C GLN A 39 4.17 -6.51 -3.52
N GLN A 40 4.68 -6.99 -2.38
CA GLN A 40 5.51 -6.18 -1.49
C GLN A 40 6.80 -5.70 -2.17
N ILE A 41 7.51 -6.58 -2.89
CA ILE A 41 8.72 -6.23 -3.65
C ILE A 41 8.41 -5.18 -4.72
N SER A 42 7.27 -5.31 -5.39
CA SER A 42 6.80 -4.33 -6.38
C SER A 42 6.58 -2.95 -5.76
N LEU A 43 5.97 -2.88 -4.57
CA LEU A 43 5.76 -1.62 -3.84
C LEU A 43 7.09 -0.97 -3.42
N ILE A 44 8.04 -1.75 -2.90
CA ILE A 44 9.38 -1.26 -2.53
C ILE A 44 10.12 -0.73 -3.76
N SER A 45 10.09 -1.48 -4.87
CA SER A 45 10.67 -1.06 -6.15
C SER A 45 10.05 0.25 -6.64
N LYS A 46 8.74 0.40 -6.52
CA LYS A 46 8.01 1.61 -6.90
C LYS A 46 8.40 2.82 -6.04
N HIS A 47 8.62 2.65 -4.73
CA HIS A 47 9.14 3.72 -3.88
C HIS A 47 10.54 4.15 -4.30
N SER A 48 11.44 3.20 -4.52
CA SER A 48 12.79 3.48 -5.02
C SER A 48 12.76 4.23 -6.37
N SER A 49 11.84 3.85 -7.27
CA SER A 49 11.60 4.58 -8.53
C SER A 49 11.12 6.00 -8.29
N LEU A 50 10.17 6.20 -7.37
CA LEU A 50 9.63 7.52 -7.05
C LEU A 50 10.71 8.44 -6.47
N ASP A 51 11.53 7.94 -5.55
CA ASP A 51 12.65 8.69 -4.98
C ASP A 51 13.66 9.09 -6.07
N LYS A 52 13.99 8.15 -6.97
CA LYS A 52 14.84 8.43 -8.12
C LYS A 52 14.24 9.52 -9.03
N GLU A 53 12.95 9.45 -9.33
CA GLU A 53 12.26 10.44 -10.14
C GLU A 53 12.25 11.83 -9.47
N ILE A 54 12.12 11.89 -8.14
CA ILE A 54 12.23 13.14 -7.37
C ILE A 54 13.65 13.71 -7.52
N GLN A 55 14.69 12.89 -7.33
CA GLN A 55 16.08 13.32 -7.45
C GLN A 55 16.42 13.81 -8.86
N GLU A 56 15.98 13.10 -9.89
CA GLU A 56 16.14 13.53 -11.29
C GLU A 56 15.41 14.84 -11.58
N CYS A 57 14.22 15.05 -11.01
CA CYS A 57 13.49 16.31 -11.11
C CYS A 57 14.25 17.46 -10.43
N MET A 58 14.73 17.24 -9.20
CA MET A 58 15.50 18.23 -8.44
C MET A 58 16.78 18.64 -9.18
N GLN A 59 17.46 17.67 -9.79
CA GLN A 59 18.63 17.91 -10.63
C GLN A 59 18.29 18.81 -11.84
N LYS A 60 17.20 18.52 -12.54
CA LYS A 60 16.72 19.35 -13.67
C LYS A 60 16.31 20.76 -13.23
N ALA A 61 15.87 20.91 -11.98
CA ALA A 61 15.51 22.20 -11.39
C ALA A 61 16.70 22.93 -10.73
N ASN A 62 17.93 22.47 -10.99
CA ASN A 62 19.19 23.01 -10.45
C ASN A 62 19.21 23.13 -8.93
N TYR A 63 18.47 22.27 -8.22
CA TYR A 63 18.36 22.28 -6.75
C TYR A 63 17.98 23.65 -6.17
N THR A 64 17.24 24.47 -6.93
CA THR A 64 16.64 25.69 -6.38
C THR A 64 15.59 25.29 -5.35
N THR A 65 15.40 26.06 -4.29
CA THR A 65 14.36 25.74 -3.28
C THR A 65 12.98 25.58 -3.92
N ALA A 66 12.56 26.55 -4.74
CA ALA A 66 11.27 26.47 -5.43
C ALA A 66 11.17 25.22 -6.31
N GLY A 67 12.23 24.91 -7.07
CA GLY A 67 12.29 23.71 -7.90
C GLY A 67 12.21 22.40 -7.11
N MET A 68 12.92 22.32 -5.99
CA MET A 68 12.90 21.15 -5.10
C MET A 68 11.51 20.93 -4.50
N SER A 69 10.89 21.99 -3.97
CA SER A 69 9.53 21.89 -3.44
C SER A 69 8.51 21.52 -4.51
N ASP A 70 8.66 22.05 -5.73
CA ASP A 70 7.77 21.73 -6.85
C ASP A 70 7.88 20.26 -7.27
N CYS A 71 9.11 19.72 -7.34
CA CYS A 71 9.33 18.30 -7.62
C CYS A 71 8.61 17.40 -6.61
N VAL A 72 8.72 17.71 -5.31
CA VAL A 72 8.06 16.96 -4.24
C VAL A 72 6.53 17.12 -4.31
N ASN A 73 6.05 18.34 -4.56
CA ASN A 73 4.62 18.62 -4.67
C ASN A 73 3.98 17.91 -5.87
N GLN A 74 4.66 17.84 -7.02
CA GLN A 74 4.18 17.09 -8.18
C GLN A 74 4.07 15.60 -7.88
N LYS A 75 5.03 15.03 -7.15
CA LYS A 75 4.97 13.63 -6.75
C LYS A 75 3.95 13.35 -5.65
N SER A 76 3.60 14.34 -4.83
CA SER A 76 2.51 14.21 -3.87
C SER A 76 1.16 13.87 -4.52
N ILE A 77 0.93 14.32 -5.76
CA ILE A 77 -0.28 14.00 -6.55
C ILE A 77 -0.40 12.48 -6.79
N TYR A 78 0.72 11.77 -6.91
CA TYR A 78 0.70 10.32 -7.06
C TYR A 78 0.11 9.65 -5.82
N TYR A 79 0.52 10.05 -4.60
CA TYR A 79 -0.04 9.47 -3.38
C TYR A 79 -1.50 9.87 -3.15
N GLU A 80 -1.93 11.06 -3.54
CA GLU A 80 -3.36 11.42 -3.52
C GLU A 80 -4.19 10.46 -4.39
N LYS A 81 -3.66 10.08 -5.56
CA LYS A 81 -4.31 9.08 -6.44
C LYS A 81 -4.31 7.69 -5.80
N GLU A 82 -3.20 7.25 -5.22
CA GLU A 82 -3.13 5.93 -4.57
C GLU A 82 -4.05 5.84 -3.35
N ILE A 83 -4.19 6.90 -2.54
CA ILE A 83 -5.17 6.96 -1.45
C ILE A 83 -6.59 6.71 -1.99
N ASN A 84 -7.01 7.48 -3.00
CA ASN A 84 -8.34 7.35 -3.58
C ASN A 84 -8.58 5.97 -4.21
N LYS A 85 -7.55 5.41 -4.85
CA LYS A 85 -7.58 4.05 -5.41
C LYS A 85 -7.77 3.01 -4.30
N ASN A 86 -6.97 3.08 -3.24
CA ASN A 86 -7.00 2.07 -2.17
C ASN A 86 -8.29 2.15 -1.35
N VAL A 87 -8.84 3.35 -1.11
CA VAL A 87 -10.19 3.50 -0.52
C VAL A 87 -11.23 2.77 -1.36
N LYS A 88 -11.22 2.94 -2.69
CA LYS A 88 -12.17 2.26 -3.59
C LYS A 88 -12.01 0.73 -3.57
N LEU A 89 -10.77 0.24 -3.51
CA LEU A 89 -10.49 -1.20 -3.43
C LEU A 89 -10.99 -1.78 -2.11
N LEU A 90 -10.81 -1.07 -1.00
CA LEU A 90 -11.33 -1.48 0.31
C LEU A 90 -12.86 -1.47 0.35
N ASP A 91 -13.49 -0.45 -0.23
CA ASP A 91 -14.96 -0.34 -0.33
C ASP A 91 -15.58 -1.53 -1.07
N GLN A 92 -14.88 -2.08 -2.07
CA GLN A 92 -15.30 -3.28 -2.82
C GLN A 92 -15.12 -4.59 -2.04
N LYS A 93 -14.21 -4.63 -1.06
CA LYS A 93 -13.81 -5.84 -0.34
C LYS A 93 -14.47 -5.98 1.03
N LEU A 94 -14.88 -4.87 1.64
CA LEU A 94 -15.33 -4.85 3.03
C LEU A 94 -16.84 -5.10 3.18
N PRO A 95 -17.27 -5.75 4.28
CA PRO A 95 -18.67 -5.79 4.70
C PRO A 95 -19.24 -4.39 4.99
N LYS A 96 -20.56 -4.22 4.88
CA LYS A 96 -21.24 -2.91 5.03
C LYS A 96 -20.98 -2.21 6.36
N ASP A 97 -20.92 -2.96 7.46
CA ASP A 97 -20.63 -2.45 8.79
C ASP A 97 -19.18 -1.93 8.93
N ILE A 98 -18.23 -2.55 8.22
CA ILE A 98 -16.83 -2.12 8.21
C ILE A 98 -16.58 -0.96 7.23
N ILE A 99 -17.33 -0.89 6.11
CA ILE A 99 -17.28 0.25 5.17
C ILE A 99 -17.59 1.57 5.89
N PHE A 100 -18.55 1.59 6.82
CA PHE A 100 -18.83 2.78 7.61
C PHE A 100 -17.59 3.27 8.39
N LEU A 101 -16.85 2.34 9.00
CA LEU A 101 -15.61 2.65 9.72
C LEU A 101 -14.50 3.16 8.80
N LEU A 102 -14.37 2.58 7.60
CA LEU A 102 -13.43 3.08 6.58
C LEU A 102 -13.75 4.54 6.20
N ASN A 103 -15.01 4.82 5.90
CA ASN A 103 -15.45 6.16 5.49
C ASN A 103 -15.28 7.19 6.60
N ASP A 104 -15.65 6.85 7.83
CA ASP A 104 -15.45 7.71 9.00
C ASP A 104 -13.96 7.98 9.27
N SER A 105 -13.12 6.93 9.23
CA SER A 105 -11.66 7.05 9.33
C SER A 105 -11.09 7.97 8.25
N GLN A 106 -11.52 7.80 7.00
CA GLN A 106 -11.04 8.58 5.88
C GLN A 106 -11.46 10.05 5.98
N ASN A 107 -12.70 10.34 6.38
CA ASN A 107 -13.18 11.71 6.58
C ASN A 107 -12.40 12.41 7.71
N LYS A 108 -12.21 11.74 8.85
CA LYS A 108 -11.41 12.27 9.96
C LYS A 108 -9.96 12.52 9.56
N TRP A 109 -9.38 11.65 8.75
CA TRP A 109 -8.04 11.87 8.22
C TRP A 109 -7.97 13.08 7.27
N ILE A 110 -9.00 13.32 6.44
CA ILE A 110 -9.06 14.51 5.58
C ILE A 110 -9.09 15.79 6.42
N GLU A 111 -9.89 15.81 7.49
CA GLU A 111 -9.96 16.95 8.41
C GLU A 111 -8.64 17.14 9.17
N TYR A 112 -8.04 16.06 9.68
CA TYR A 112 -6.71 16.11 10.30
C TYR A 112 -5.67 16.67 9.33
N LYS A 113 -5.57 16.14 8.11
CA LYS A 113 -4.63 16.63 7.09
C LYS A 113 -4.78 18.13 6.85
N LYS A 114 -6.02 18.62 6.73
CA LYS A 114 -6.29 20.04 6.51
C LYS A 114 -5.85 20.88 7.70
N ALA A 115 -6.18 20.45 8.91
CA ALA A 115 -5.84 21.16 10.13
C ALA A 115 -4.32 21.19 10.37
N ASP A 116 -3.66 20.05 10.18
CA ASP A 116 -2.23 19.87 10.42
C ASP A 116 -1.39 20.68 9.43
N LEU A 117 -1.70 20.61 8.13
CA LEU A 117 -1.00 21.41 7.12
C LEU A 117 -1.18 22.91 7.33
N LEU A 118 -2.38 23.34 7.74
CA LEU A 118 -2.60 24.76 8.07
C LEU A 118 -1.79 25.17 9.30
N PHE A 119 -1.76 24.34 10.35
CA PHE A 119 -0.97 24.61 11.54
C PHE A 119 0.52 24.69 11.22
N GLU A 120 1.06 23.70 10.49
CA GLU A 120 2.45 23.64 10.06
C GLU A 120 2.83 24.87 9.24
N GLN A 121 2.01 25.23 8.25
CA GLN A 121 2.21 26.44 7.45
C GLN A 121 2.35 27.68 8.35
N ARG A 122 1.45 27.84 9.35
CA ARG A 122 1.50 28.99 10.28
C ARG A 122 2.75 28.98 11.16
N ILE A 123 3.20 27.82 11.62
CA ILE A 123 4.43 27.72 12.42
C ILE A 123 5.66 28.08 11.58
N LEU A 124 5.73 27.58 10.35
CA LEU A 124 6.85 27.85 9.45
C LEU A 124 6.90 29.30 8.97
N GLU A 125 5.75 29.99 8.86
CA GLU A 125 5.67 31.43 8.59
C GLU A 125 6.30 32.30 9.69
N LEU A 126 6.46 31.79 10.93
CA LEU A 126 7.11 32.50 12.02
C LEU A 126 8.64 32.58 11.88
N GLN A 127 9.22 31.76 11.01
CA GLN A 127 10.65 31.69 10.77
C GLN A 127 10.97 32.18 9.36
N TYR A 128 12.03 32.96 9.20
CA TYR A 128 12.49 33.38 7.88
C TYR A 128 13.42 32.34 7.26
N GLY A 129 13.19 31.96 6.01
CA GLY A 129 14.11 31.12 5.25
C GLY A 129 13.41 30.31 4.16
N SER A 130 14.05 30.22 2.99
CA SER A 130 13.51 29.42 1.88
C SER A 130 13.46 27.92 2.21
N MET A 131 14.26 27.44 3.17
CA MET A 131 14.22 26.05 3.64
C MET A 131 12.83 25.61 4.11
N ASN A 132 12.03 26.54 4.65
CA ASN A 132 10.66 26.25 5.12
C ASN A 132 9.74 25.76 3.99
N THR A 133 9.96 26.23 2.75
CA THR A 133 9.19 25.75 1.59
C THR A 133 9.45 24.27 1.31
N ASN A 134 10.72 23.84 1.43
CA ASN A 134 11.08 22.44 1.23
C ASN A 134 10.57 21.57 2.37
N LEU A 135 10.68 22.04 3.62
CA LEU A 135 10.15 21.36 4.80
C LEU A 135 8.65 21.10 4.65
N TYR A 136 7.87 22.15 4.39
CA TYR A 136 6.42 22.05 4.19
C TYR A 136 6.03 21.08 3.06
N SER A 137 6.74 21.14 1.93
CA SER A 137 6.48 20.22 0.81
C SER A 137 6.81 18.75 1.17
N GLY A 138 7.87 18.54 1.95
CA GLY A 138 8.31 17.22 2.39
C GLY A 138 7.35 16.60 3.41
N ASP A 139 6.91 17.36 4.39
CA ASP A 139 5.97 16.91 5.42
C ASP A 139 4.61 16.57 4.81
N ARG A 140 4.10 17.43 3.91
CA ARG A 140 2.91 17.11 3.11
C ARG A 140 3.07 15.81 2.33
N PHE A 141 4.19 15.62 1.64
CA PHE A 141 4.46 14.39 0.89
C PHE A 141 4.45 13.16 1.79
N LYS A 142 5.10 13.22 2.96
CA LYS A 142 5.16 12.10 3.91
C LYS A 142 3.80 11.78 4.54
N LEU A 143 2.99 12.78 4.84
CA LEU A 143 1.63 12.59 5.33
C LEU A 143 0.75 11.83 4.30
N LEU A 144 0.88 12.18 3.02
CA LEU A 144 0.17 11.50 1.93
C LEU A 144 0.71 10.08 1.70
N GLN A 145 2.04 9.93 1.69
CA GLN A 145 2.70 8.63 1.55
C GLN A 145 2.22 7.65 2.62
N ARG A 146 2.26 8.04 3.89
CA ARG A 146 1.85 7.17 5.01
C ARG A 146 0.41 6.70 4.86
N ARG A 147 -0.53 7.59 4.54
CA ARG A 147 -1.93 7.19 4.36
C ARG A 147 -2.12 6.24 3.18
N ALA A 148 -1.41 6.46 2.08
CA ALA A 148 -1.44 5.56 0.93
C ALA A 148 -0.95 4.15 1.31
N GLU A 149 0.15 4.08 2.05
CA GLU A 149 0.76 2.83 2.54
C GLU A 149 -0.17 2.10 3.53
N ASP A 150 -0.74 2.80 4.51
CA ASP A 150 -1.69 2.23 5.48
C ASP A 150 -2.88 1.57 4.77
N LEU A 151 -3.50 2.29 3.83
CA LEU A 151 -4.64 1.77 3.05
C LEU A 151 -4.22 0.62 2.13
N SER A 152 -3.04 0.71 1.50
CA SER A 152 -2.51 -0.35 0.65
C SER A 152 -2.26 -1.63 1.43
N ALA A 153 -1.79 -1.52 2.67
CA ALA A 153 -1.55 -2.67 3.54
C ALA A 153 -2.86 -3.39 3.87
N PHE A 154 -3.94 -2.64 4.12
CA PHE A 154 -5.27 -3.25 4.31
C PHE A 154 -5.80 -3.91 3.04
N VAL A 155 -5.62 -3.30 1.86
CA VAL A 155 -6.01 -3.92 0.59
C VAL A 155 -5.30 -5.25 0.42
N PHE A 156 -3.98 -5.25 0.62
CA PHE A 156 -3.13 -6.42 0.53
C PHE A 156 -3.53 -7.52 1.54
N PHE A 157 -3.88 -7.15 2.79
CA PHE A 157 -4.33 -8.10 3.79
C PHE A 157 -5.67 -8.78 3.45
N LEU A 158 -6.51 -8.13 2.63
CA LEU A 158 -7.83 -8.60 2.19
C LEU A 158 -7.80 -9.23 0.78
N GLU A 159 -6.62 -9.47 0.21
CA GLU A 159 -6.41 -10.29 -1.00
C GLU A 159 -6.20 -11.75 -0.62
#